data_AF-A0A6G2HEX2-F1
#
_entry.id   AF-A0A6G2HEX2-F1
#
_cell.length_a   1.000
_cell.length_b   1.000
_cell.length_c   1.000
_cell.angle_alpha   90.00
_cell.angle_beta   90.00
_cell.angle_gamma   90.00
#
_symmetry.space_group_name_H-M   'P 1'
#
loop_
_entity.id
_entity.type
_entity.pdbx_description
1 polymer ?
#
loop_
_entity_poly.entity_id
_entity_poly.type
_entity_poly.pdbx_seq_one_letter_code
_entity_poly.pdbx_strand_id
1 'polypeptide(L)'
;MSNAKIGEQLVGAFHKLINECEVVSYNQFSERAGDQMEVDVLAIKTNEGHQQVYVCEVVTHLDGINYGGSPSDDYWNEFGSTAYQGTLDTIYQKFIVDHDYVTRVFDNADEYQFQLWSPYVAEGYLTSGLDQLVERFEQEYGEEIDLKINGTYTEDIEKLRSRAGQETKQRGESAYRLLQILEHMRR
;
A
#
# COMPACT_ATOMS: atom_id res chain seq x y z
N MET A 1 -14.74 -13.78 -7.07
CA MET A 1 -13.66 -13.79 -6.07
C MET A 1 -12.62 -12.82 -6.60
N SER A 2 -12.19 -11.81 -5.84
CA SER A 2 -11.09 -10.96 -6.30
C SER A 2 -9.83 -11.81 -6.45
N ASN A 3 -9.01 -11.49 -7.44
CA ASN A 3 -7.80 -12.23 -7.76
C ASN A 3 -6.59 -11.68 -6.98
N ALA A 4 -6.84 -11.18 -5.77
CA ALA A 4 -5.87 -10.46 -4.96
C ALA A 4 -4.70 -11.36 -4.58
N LYS A 5 -3.47 -10.88 -4.78
CA LYS A 5 -2.23 -11.57 -4.42
C LYS A 5 -2.11 -11.67 -2.91
N ILE A 6 -1.27 -12.59 -2.43
CA ILE A 6 -1.12 -12.80 -0.99
C ILE A 6 -0.61 -11.55 -0.24
N GLY A 7 0.21 -10.74 -0.91
CA GLY A 7 0.68 -9.45 -0.38
C GLY A 7 -0.47 -8.48 -0.12
N GLU A 8 -1.31 -8.26 -1.14
CA GLU A 8 -2.52 -7.43 -1.03
C GLU A 8 -3.44 -7.96 0.09
N GLN A 9 -3.66 -9.28 0.17
CA GLN A 9 -4.47 -9.89 1.22
C GLN A 9 -3.89 -9.68 2.63
N LEU A 10 -2.56 -9.64 2.79
CA LEU A 10 -1.93 -9.32 4.08
C LEU A 10 -2.19 -7.86 4.47
N VAL A 11 -2.02 -6.93 3.53
CA VAL A 11 -2.27 -5.50 3.74
C VAL A 11 -3.74 -5.22 4.02
N GLY A 12 -4.65 -5.82 3.25
CA GLY A 12 -6.09 -5.72 3.50
C GLY A 12 -6.49 -6.31 4.86
N ALA A 13 -5.92 -7.45 5.24
CA ALA A 13 -6.13 -8.02 6.58
C ALA A 13 -5.60 -7.12 7.70
N PHE A 14 -4.45 -6.48 7.50
CA PHE A 14 -3.91 -5.49 8.44
C PHE A 14 -4.91 -4.34 8.64
N HIS A 15 -5.38 -3.73 7.56
CA HIS A 15 -6.33 -2.62 7.66
C HIS A 15 -7.65 -3.03 8.30
N LYS A 16 -8.17 -4.21 7.99
CA LYS A 16 -9.42 -4.69 8.55
C LYS A 16 -9.35 -5.03 10.04
N LEU A 17 -8.22 -5.57 10.51
CA LEU A 17 -8.13 -6.17 11.84
C LEU A 17 -7.28 -5.39 12.83
N ILE A 18 -6.30 -4.63 12.33
CA ILE A 18 -5.44 -3.78 13.14
C ILE A 18 -5.93 -2.34 13.11
N ASN A 19 -6.20 -1.79 11.93
CA ASN A 19 -6.79 -0.45 11.81
C ASN A 19 -8.32 -0.44 11.99
N GLU A 20 -8.94 -1.62 12.03
CA GLU A 20 -10.38 -1.82 12.23
C GLU A 20 -11.25 -1.18 11.13
N CYS A 21 -10.74 -1.15 9.90
CA CYS A 21 -11.50 -0.65 8.75
C CYS A 21 -12.75 -1.52 8.48
N GLU A 22 -13.90 -0.89 8.27
CA GLU A 22 -15.16 -1.58 8.00
C GLU A 22 -15.20 -2.19 6.59
N VAL A 23 -14.59 -1.52 5.63
CA VAL A 23 -14.55 -1.95 4.22
C VAL A 23 -13.11 -2.11 3.78
N VAL A 24 -12.82 -3.24 3.12
CA VAL A 24 -11.57 -3.47 2.41
C VAL A 24 -11.91 -4.02 1.03
N SER A 25 -11.34 -3.39 0.01
CA SER A 25 -11.51 -3.74 -1.39
C SER A 25 -10.14 -3.94 -2.04
N TYR A 26 -10.07 -4.82 -3.02
CA TYR A 26 -8.83 -5.25 -3.66
C TYR A 26 -8.91 -5.03 -5.18
N ASN A 27 -7.79 -4.66 -5.80
CA ASN A 27 -7.62 -4.50 -7.26
C ASN A 27 -8.74 -3.64 -7.86
N GLN A 28 -8.83 -2.41 -7.39
CA GLN A 28 -9.88 -1.49 -7.80
C GLN A 28 -9.51 -0.84 -9.12
N PHE A 29 -10.37 -1.02 -10.12
CA PHE A 29 -10.21 -0.43 -11.43
C PHE A 29 -11.20 0.71 -11.65
N SER A 30 -10.83 1.67 -12.47
CA SER A 30 -11.75 2.69 -12.95
C SER A 30 -12.71 2.09 -13.98
N GLU A 31 -14.01 2.39 -13.88
CA GLU A 31 -14.99 2.00 -14.90
C GLU A 31 -14.98 2.93 -16.13
N ARG A 32 -14.15 3.99 -16.12
CA ARG A 32 -14.05 4.93 -17.24
C ARG A 32 -13.35 4.27 -18.43
N ALA A 33 -14.00 4.29 -19.59
CA ALA A 33 -13.45 3.70 -20.80
C ALA A 33 -12.08 4.32 -21.15
N GLY A 34 -11.03 3.49 -21.21
CA GLY A 34 -9.66 3.91 -21.49
C GLY A 34 -8.80 4.21 -20.25
N ASP A 35 -9.39 4.18 -19.07
CA ASP A 35 -8.68 4.36 -17.79
C ASP A 35 -8.19 2.97 -17.31
N GLN A 36 -6.88 2.78 -17.30
CA GLN A 36 -6.22 1.53 -16.87
C GLN A 36 -5.72 1.59 -15.42
N MET A 37 -6.20 2.56 -14.64
CA MET A 37 -5.85 2.68 -13.23
C MET A 37 -6.25 1.43 -12.43
N GLU A 38 -5.34 1.00 -11.55
CA GLU A 38 -5.54 -0.06 -10.56
C GLU A 38 -4.98 0.41 -9.21
N VAL A 39 -5.83 0.45 -8.18
CA VAL A 39 -5.38 0.53 -6.77
C VAL A 39 -5.34 -0.88 -6.20
N ASP A 40 -4.18 -1.29 -5.67
CA ASP A 40 -3.99 -2.65 -5.13
C ASP A 40 -4.93 -2.94 -3.93
N VAL A 41 -4.96 -2.05 -2.93
CA VAL A 41 -5.87 -2.15 -1.77
C VAL A 41 -6.46 -0.79 -1.40
N LEU A 42 -7.79 -0.74 -1.27
CA LEU A 42 -8.51 0.36 -0.63
C LEU A 42 -9.13 -0.12 0.68
N ALA A 43 -8.93 0.62 1.76
CA ALA A 43 -9.61 0.38 3.02
C ALA A 43 -10.29 1.65 3.53
N ILE A 44 -11.50 1.51 4.07
CA ILE A 44 -12.28 2.64 4.57
C ILE A 44 -12.55 2.41 6.04
N LYS A 45 -12.16 3.40 6.85
CA LYS A 45 -12.47 3.48 8.26
C LYS A 45 -13.46 4.61 8.48
N THR A 46 -14.59 4.32 9.14
CA THR A 46 -15.59 5.33 9.50
C THR A 46 -15.83 5.30 11.00
N ASN A 47 -15.36 6.31 11.71
CA ASN A 47 -15.57 6.43 13.16
C ASN A 47 -16.27 7.74 13.51
N GLU A 48 -17.41 7.66 14.19
CA GLU A 48 -18.17 8.82 14.69
C GLU A 48 -18.44 9.92 13.64
N GLY A 49 -18.60 9.54 12.37
CA GLY A 49 -18.86 10.46 11.27
C GLY A 49 -17.61 11.00 10.59
N HIS A 50 -16.41 10.62 11.04
CA HIS A 50 -15.15 10.87 10.35
C HIS A 50 -14.79 9.67 9.46
N GLN A 51 -14.58 9.93 8.17
CA GLN A 51 -14.23 8.93 7.17
C GLN A 51 -12.78 9.10 6.70
N GLN A 52 -11.97 8.07 6.95
CA GLN A 52 -10.60 7.96 6.49
C GLN A 52 -10.49 6.87 5.42
N VAL A 53 -9.86 7.20 4.29
CA VAL A 53 -9.63 6.29 3.16
C VAL A 53 -8.14 5.97 3.04
N TYR A 54 -7.79 4.71 3.25
CA TYR A 54 -6.43 4.20 3.03
C TYR A 54 -6.29 3.72 1.58
N VAL A 55 -5.23 4.18 0.93
CA VAL A 55 -4.91 3.91 -0.48
C VAL A 55 -3.54 3.26 -0.53
N CYS A 56 -3.48 1.98 -0.84
CA CYS A 56 -2.26 1.19 -0.68
C CYS A 56 -1.79 0.62 -2.01
N GLU A 57 -0.54 0.90 -2.34
CA GLU A 57 0.22 0.22 -3.38
C GLU A 57 1.11 -0.85 -2.75
N VAL A 58 1.09 -2.07 -3.28
CA VAL A 58 1.64 -3.26 -2.62
C VAL A 58 2.67 -3.98 -3.49
N VAL A 59 3.94 -3.90 -3.09
CA VAL A 59 5.07 -4.54 -3.78
C VAL A 59 5.72 -5.59 -2.88
N THR A 60 5.43 -6.86 -3.12
CA THR A 60 5.92 -7.98 -2.28
C THR A 60 7.09 -8.77 -2.88
N HIS A 61 7.87 -8.14 -3.76
CA HIS A 61 9.11 -8.74 -4.26
C HIS A 61 10.11 -8.91 -3.10
N LEU A 62 10.74 -10.08 -3.02
CA LEU A 62 11.67 -10.43 -1.93
C LEU A 62 13.13 -10.11 -2.28
N ASP A 63 13.41 -9.77 -3.53
CA ASP A 63 14.71 -9.38 -4.07
C ASP A 63 14.82 -7.87 -4.34
N GLY A 64 13.77 -7.10 -4.04
CA GLY A 64 13.75 -5.65 -4.14
C GLY A 64 12.72 -5.13 -5.12
N ILE A 65 12.32 -3.87 -4.91
CA ILE A 65 11.49 -3.15 -5.86
C ILE A 65 12.35 -2.74 -7.06
N ASN A 66 11.94 -3.19 -8.24
CA ASN A 66 12.53 -2.76 -9.50
C ASN A 66 11.44 -2.74 -10.57
N TYR A 67 10.90 -1.55 -10.83
CA TYR A 67 10.10 -1.33 -12.02
C TYR A 67 11.07 -1.04 -13.17
N GLY A 68 11.10 -1.94 -14.15
CA GLY A 68 11.88 -1.71 -15.36
C GLY A 68 11.33 -0.49 -16.11
N GLY A 69 12.22 0.28 -16.73
CA GLY A 69 11.85 1.48 -17.48
C GLY A 69 12.91 2.57 -17.35
N SER A 70 12.63 3.70 -17.99
CA SER A 70 13.37 4.95 -17.80
C SER A 70 12.41 5.97 -17.20
N PRO A 71 12.89 6.87 -16.33
CA PRO A 71 12.05 7.94 -15.80
C PRO A 71 11.50 8.81 -16.94
N SER A 72 10.30 9.33 -16.74
CA SER A 72 9.60 10.21 -17.69
C SER A 72 10.25 11.59 -17.81
N ASP A 73 11.00 12.02 -16.79
CA ASP A 73 11.74 13.28 -16.75
C ASP A 73 13.08 13.16 -15.99
N ASP A 74 13.79 14.28 -15.86
CA ASP A 74 15.09 14.38 -15.21
C ASP A 74 15.03 14.53 -13.68
N TYR A 75 13.84 14.57 -13.06
CA TYR A 75 13.68 14.85 -11.62
C TYR A 75 14.43 13.82 -10.76
N TRP A 76 14.45 12.56 -11.20
CA TRP A 76 15.03 11.46 -10.44
C TRP A 76 16.54 11.30 -10.65
N ASN A 77 17.20 12.13 -11.46
CA ASN A 77 18.57 11.90 -11.93
C ASN A 77 19.63 11.74 -10.82
N GLU A 78 19.38 12.26 -9.62
CA GLU A 78 20.27 12.11 -8.48
C GLU A 78 20.16 10.77 -7.74
N PHE A 79 19.12 9.96 -8.01
CA PHE A 79 18.80 8.74 -7.28
C PHE A 79 19.30 7.47 -7.97
N GLY A 80 20.62 7.28 -7.95
CA GLY A 80 21.26 6.03 -8.32
C GLY A 80 21.15 5.69 -9.82
N SER A 81 20.84 4.43 -10.13
CA SER A 81 20.82 3.93 -11.52
C SER A 81 19.51 4.28 -12.24
N THR A 82 19.49 4.26 -13.57
CA THR A 82 18.26 4.45 -14.38
C THR A 82 17.11 3.53 -13.97
N ALA A 83 17.40 2.31 -13.49
CA ALA A 83 16.38 1.42 -12.96
C ALA A 83 15.74 1.92 -11.66
N TYR A 84 16.54 2.51 -10.76
CA TYR A 84 16.02 3.15 -9.54
C TYR A 84 15.20 4.38 -9.88
N GLN A 85 15.69 5.19 -10.81
CA GLN A 85 14.99 6.38 -11.29
C GLN A 85 13.64 6.03 -11.91
N GLY A 86 13.60 5.02 -12.79
CA GLY A 86 12.36 4.51 -13.38
C GLY A 86 11.42 3.89 -12.35
N THR A 87 11.97 3.28 -11.29
CA THR A 87 11.19 2.77 -10.16
C THR A 87 10.50 3.88 -9.39
N LEU A 88 11.23 4.94 -9.03
CA LEU A 88 10.67 6.11 -8.35
C LEU A 88 9.60 6.79 -9.19
N ASP A 89 9.88 7.00 -10.48
CA ASP A 89 8.93 7.60 -11.41
C ASP A 89 7.64 6.78 -11.51
N THR A 90 7.76 5.45 -11.66
CA THR A 90 6.59 4.57 -11.74
C THR A 90 5.75 4.63 -10.48
N ILE A 91 6.37 4.60 -9.30
CA ILE A 91 5.66 4.70 -8.02
C ILE A 91 4.95 6.06 -7.91
N TYR A 92 5.64 7.14 -8.28
CA TYR A 92 5.06 8.48 -8.22
C TYR A 92 3.84 8.61 -9.15
N GLN A 93 3.94 8.15 -10.39
CA GLN A 93 2.83 8.18 -11.34
C GLN A 93 1.64 7.34 -10.86
N LYS A 94 1.88 6.21 -10.19
CA LYS A 94 0.80 5.42 -9.57
C LYS A 94 0.05 6.25 -8.52
N PHE A 95 0.77 6.86 -7.57
CA PHE A 95 0.11 7.66 -6.53
C PHE A 95 -0.65 8.88 -7.07
N ILE A 96 -0.16 9.54 -8.12
CA ILE A 96 -0.91 10.61 -8.81
C ILE A 96 -2.25 10.08 -9.33
N VAL A 97 -2.20 8.96 -10.02
CA VAL A 97 -3.37 8.35 -10.65
C VAL A 97 -4.34 7.81 -9.59
N ASP A 98 -3.83 7.26 -8.49
CA ASP A 98 -4.62 6.81 -7.35
C ASP A 98 -5.30 7.99 -6.66
N HIS A 99 -4.58 9.09 -6.42
CA HIS A 99 -5.12 10.32 -5.85
C HIS A 99 -6.29 10.86 -6.66
N ASP A 100 -6.11 11.02 -7.98
CA ASP A 100 -7.15 11.50 -8.89
C ASP A 100 -8.39 10.59 -8.93
N TYR A 101 -8.21 9.30 -8.67
CA TYR A 101 -9.31 8.36 -8.55
C TYR A 101 -10.02 8.50 -7.20
N VAL A 102 -9.29 8.43 -6.08
CA VAL A 102 -9.91 8.33 -4.75
C VAL A 102 -10.57 9.63 -4.34
N THR A 103 -9.98 10.79 -4.64
CA THR A 103 -10.57 12.09 -4.32
C THR A 103 -11.83 12.39 -5.14
N ARG A 104 -11.95 11.74 -6.29
CA ARG A 104 -13.16 11.80 -7.12
C ARG A 104 -14.26 10.86 -6.64
N VAL A 105 -13.89 9.66 -6.22
CA VAL A 105 -14.86 8.61 -5.81
C VAL A 105 -15.35 8.83 -4.39
N PHE A 106 -14.47 9.26 -3.50
CA PHE A 106 -14.73 9.52 -2.08
C PHE A 106 -14.61 11.01 -1.78
N ASP A 107 -15.19 11.86 -2.63
CA ASP A 107 -15.12 13.34 -2.57
C ASP A 107 -15.59 14.00 -1.26
N ASN A 108 -16.20 13.22 -0.36
CA ASN A 108 -16.65 13.64 0.97
C ASN A 108 -15.89 12.96 2.11
N ALA A 109 -14.79 12.23 1.83
CA ALA A 109 -13.92 11.71 2.86
C ALA A 109 -13.20 12.86 3.58
N ASP A 110 -12.99 12.70 4.88
CA ASP A 110 -12.31 13.70 5.69
C ASP A 110 -10.79 13.62 5.55
N GLU A 111 -10.27 12.43 5.25
CA GLU A 111 -8.84 12.15 5.16
C GLU A 111 -8.54 11.05 4.15
N TYR A 112 -7.45 11.23 3.39
CA TYR A 112 -6.85 10.21 2.54
C TYR A 112 -5.44 9.89 3.05
N GLN A 113 -5.14 8.61 3.27
CA GLN A 113 -3.81 8.15 3.66
C GLN A 113 -3.25 7.23 2.58
N PHE A 114 -2.28 7.73 1.83
CA PHE A 114 -1.57 6.94 0.82
C PHE A 114 -0.47 6.12 1.48
N GLN A 115 -0.23 4.90 1.00
CA GLN A 115 0.75 3.98 1.58
C GLN A 115 1.46 3.16 0.51
N LEU A 116 2.79 3.04 0.64
CA LEU A 116 3.58 2.08 -0.11
C LEU A 116 3.98 0.92 0.81
N TRP A 117 3.52 -0.29 0.49
CA TRP A 117 3.83 -1.50 1.25
C TRP A 117 4.88 -2.34 0.54
N SER A 118 6.03 -2.55 1.18
CA SER A 118 7.03 -3.48 0.66
C SER A 118 7.91 -4.12 1.73
N PRO A 119 8.07 -5.46 1.75
CA PRO A 119 8.91 -6.12 2.74
C PRO A 119 10.40 -5.83 2.56
N TYR A 120 10.83 -5.46 1.35
CA TYR A 120 12.24 -5.29 1.03
C TYR A 120 12.48 -4.20 -0.01
N VAL A 121 13.15 -3.14 0.43
CA VAL A 121 13.62 -2.00 -0.36
C VAL A 121 15.10 -1.80 -0.05
N ALA A 122 15.93 -1.74 -1.09
CA ALA A 122 17.36 -1.52 -0.93
C ALA A 122 17.64 -0.15 -0.31
N GLU A 123 18.38 -0.13 0.80
CA GLU A 123 18.76 1.11 1.47
C GLU A 123 19.80 1.91 0.65
N GLY A 124 19.70 3.23 0.74
CA GLY A 124 20.55 4.18 0.01
C GLY A 124 19.75 5.00 -0.98
N TYR A 125 20.18 5.04 -2.25
CA TYR A 125 19.55 5.88 -3.26
C TYR A 125 18.05 5.66 -3.42
N LEU A 126 17.58 4.41 -3.34
CA LEU A 126 16.16 4.14 -3.51
C LEU A 126 15.34 4.63 -2.33
N THR A 127 15.77 4.39 -1.09
CA THR A 127 15.07 4.91 0.10
C THR A 127 15.11 6.44 0.16
N SER A 128 16.24 7.07 -0.16
CA SER A 128 16.33 8.54 -0.24
C SER A 128 15.45 9.13 -1.35
N GLY A 129 15.33 8.43 -2.47
CA GLY A 129 14.42 8.82 -3.54
C GLY A 129 12.95 8.67 -3.17
N LEU A 130 12.61 7.65 -2.36
CA LEU A 130 11.26 7.51 -1.81
C LEU A 130 10.94 8.62 -0.82
N ASP A 131 11.89 9.02 0.04
CA ASP A 131 11.71 10.18 0.91
C ASP A 131 11.42 11.45 0.09
N GLN A 132 12.17 11.68 -1.00
CA GLN A 132 11.95 12.81 -1.89
C GLN A 132 10.60 12.73 -2.63
N LEU A 133 10.15 11.53 -2.96
CA LEU A 133 8.84 11.28 -3.56
C LEU A 133 7.71 11.66 -2.60
N VAL A 134 7.82 11.28 -1.32
CA VAL A 134 6.86 11.64 -0.27
C VAL A 134 6.77 13.16 -0.14
N GLU A 135 7.91 13.84 -0.01
CA GLU A 135 7.95 15.31 0.11
C GLU A 135 7.32 16.00 -1.11
N ARG A 136 7.61 15.50 -2.31
CA ARG A 136 7.05 16.06 -3.56
C ARG A 136 5.54 15.87 -3.59
N PHE A 137 5.06 14.68 -3.27
CA PHE A 137 3.64 14.37 -3.29
C PHE A 137 2.86 15.23 -2.28
N GLU A 138 3.37 15.38 -1.06
CA GLU A 138 2.76 16.24 -0.04
C GLU A 138 2.72 17.71 -0.49
N GLN A 139 3.78 18.21 -1.14
CA GLN A 139 3.80 19.57 -1.67
C GLN A 139 2.80 19.80 -2.80
N GLU A 140 2.59 18.81 -3.67
CA GLU A 140 1.71 18.92 -4.84
C GLU A 140 0.23 18.69 -4.50
N TYR A 141 -0.06 17.77 -3.58
CA TYR A 141 -1.43 17.30 -3.30
C TYR A 141 -1.93 17.67 -1.89
N GLY A 142 -1.03 17.78 -0.91
CA GLY A 142 -1.37 18.10 0.48
C GLY A 142 -1.55 16.86 1.37
N GLU A 143 -1.44 15.65 0.82
CA GLU A 143 -1.47 14.38 1.53
C GLU A 143 -0.10 13.72 1.60
N GLU A 144 0.19 13.01 2.69
CA GLU A 144 1.44 12.28 2.88
C GLU A 144 1.34 10.82 2.37
N ILE A 145 2.44 10.30 1.84
CA ILE A 145 2.59 8.86 1.57
C ILE A 145 3.34 8.20 2.74
N ASP A 146 2.67 7.30 3.45
CA ASP A 146 3.23 6.53 4.55
C ASP A 146 3.99 5.30 4.00
N LEU A 147 5.32 5.36 4.13
CA LEU A 147 6.23 4.31 3.65
C LEU A 147 6.24 3.11 4.62
N LYS A 148 5.40 2.12 4.34
CA LYS A 148 5.38 0.80 5.00
C LYS A 148 6.41 -0.15 4.40
N ILE A 149 7.68 0.24 4.50
CA ILE A 149 8.81 -0.48 3.91
C ILE A 149 9.73 -1.11 4.98
N ASN A 150 10.45 -2.18 4.62
CA ASN A 150 11.51 -2.80 5.43
C ASN A 150 11.08 -3.09 6.89
N GLY A 151 11.66 -2.36 7.85
CA GLY A 151 11.38 -2.50 9.28
C GLY A 151 9.92 -2.20 9.60
N THR A 152 9.38 -1.10 9.08
CA THR A 152 7.97 -0.71 9.29
C THR A 152 7.01 -1.78 8.76
N TYR A 153 7.29 -2.33 7.58
CA TYR A 153 6.53 -3.47 7.04
C TYR A 153 6.55 -4.66 8.01
N THR A 154 7.74 -5.01 8.49
CA THR A 154 7.93 -6.13 9.42
C THR A 154 7.13 -5.91 10.70
N GLU A 155 7.21 -4.73 11.30
CA GLU A 155 6.48 -4.38 12.52
C GLU A 155 4.96 -4.50 12.34
N ASP A 156 4.43 -4.01 11.22
CA ASP A 156 3.00 -4.06 10.95
C ASP A 156 2.50 -5.50 10.70
N ILE A 157 3.27 -6.32 9.97
CA ILE A 157 2.94 -7.73 9.81
C ILE A 157 3.06 -8.50 11.14
N GLU A 158 4.02 -8.18 12.00
CA GLU A 158 4.12 -8.80 13.32
C GLU A 158 2.94 -8.43 14.25
N LYS A 159 2.38 -7.22 14.14
CA LYS A 159 1.13 -6.87 14.82
C LYS A 159 -0.02 -7.76 14.35
N LEU A 160 -0.14 -7.96 13.04
CA LEU A 160 -1.16 -8.84 12.45
C LEU A 160 -0.99 -10.29 12.89
N ARG A 161 0.24 -10.81 12.86
CA ARG A 161 0.57 -12.17 13.36
C ARG A 161 0.27 -12.34 14.84
N SER A 162 0.67 -11.37 15.66
CA SER A 162 0.41 -11.38 17.10
C SER A 162 -1.08 -11.44 17.40
N ARG A 163 -1.90 -10.68 16.66
CA ARG A 163 -3.37 -10.73 16.77
C ARG A 163 -3.92 -12.08 16.33
N ALA A 164 -3.40 -12.65 15.25
CA ALA A 164 -3.79 -13.98 14.76
C ALA A 164 -3.51 -15.09 15.79
N GLY A 165 -2.39 -15.02 16.52
CA GLY A 165 -2.05 -15.96 17.59
C GLY A 165 -2.99 -15.89 18.80
N GLN A 166 -3.71 -14.79 19.00
CA GLN A 166 -4.62 -14.60 20.13
C GLN A 166 -6.09 -14.96 19.80
N GLU A 167 -6.45 -15.01 18.51
CA GLU A 167 -7.83 -15.25 18.08
C GLU A 167 -7.98 -16.54 17.28
N THR A 168 -9.07 -17.28 17.54
CA THR A 168 -9.41 -18.50 16.77
C THR A 168 -10.59 -18.30 15.81
N LYS A 169 -11.36 -17.22 16.00
CA LYS A 169 -12.53 -16.90 15.17
C LYS A 169 -12.08 -16.50 13.76
N GLN A 170 -12.77 -17.02 12.75
CA GLN A 170 -12.55 -16.63 11.37
C GLN A 170 -13.11 -15.22 11.12
N ARG A 171 -12.32 -14.36 10.46
CA ARG A 171 -12.63 -12.94 10.22
C ARG A 171 -12.88 -12.58 8.74
N GLY A 172 -12.95 -13.58 7.87
CA GLY A 172 -13.23 -13.37 6.43
C GLY A 172 -12.01 -13.04 5.57
N GLU A 173 -10.81 -12.89 6.15
CA GLU A 173 -9.57 -12.62 5.41
C GLU A 173 -8.69 -13.87 5.30
N SER A 174 -8.39 -14.30 4.07
CA SER A 174 -7.68 -15.55 3.79
C SER A 174 -6.24 -15.55 4.31
N ALA A 175 -5.49 -14.46 4.09
CA ALA A 175 -4.13 -14.32 4.59
C ALA A 175 -4.10 -14.31 6.13
N TYR A 176 -5.03 -13.61 6.79
CA TYR A 176 -5.15 -13.67 8.25
C TYR A 176 -5.47 -15.09 8.74
N ARG A 177 -6.35 -15.81 8.05
CA ARG A 177 -6.67 -17.19 8.39
C ARG A 177 -5.45 -18.10 8.28
N LEU A 178 -4.62 -17.91 7.27
CA LEU A 178 -3.34 -18.61 7.15
C LEU A 178 -2.45 -18.33 8.38
N LEU A 179 -2.31 -17.06 8.78
CA LEU A 179 -1.55 -16.71 9.99
C LEU A 179 -2.13 -17.37 11.25
N GLN A 180 -3.45 -17.35 11.45
CA GLN A 180 -4.10 -18.04 12.57
C GLN A 180 -3.79 -19.54 12.59
N ILE A 181 -3.81 -20.19 11.43
CA ILE A 181 -3.46 -21.60 11.35
C ILE A 181 -2.02 -21.81 11.80
N LEU A 182 -1.06 -21.05 11.23
CA LEU A 182 0.36 -21.18 11.53
C LEU A 182 0.69 -20.92 13.00
N GLU A 183 0.06 -19.91 13.61
CA GLU A 183 0.30 -19.55 15.02
C GLU A 183 -0.31 -20.56 16.02
N HIS A 184 -1.36 -21.30 15.63
CA HIS A 184 -2.05 -22.27 16.51
C HIS A 184 -1.67 -23.73 16.25
N MET A 185 -0.72 -23.99 15.34
CA MET A 185 -0.19 -25.34 15.13
C MET A 185 0.48 -25.88 16.40
N ARG A 186 0.19 -27.13 16.75
CA ARG A 186 0.85 -27.81 17.88
C ARG A 186 2.33 -28.04 17.54
N ARG A 187 3.20 -27.72 18.49
CA ARG A 187 4.64 -28.03 18.45
C ARG A 187 4.95 -29.20 19.36
#